data_AF-A0A4Q3SJZ4-F1
#
_entry.id   AF-A0A4Q3SJZ4-F1
#
_cell.length_a   1.000
_cell.length_b   1.000
_cell.length_c   1.000
_cell.angle_alpha   90.00
_cell.angle_beta   90.00
_cell.angle_gamma   90.00
#
_symmetry.space_group_name_H-M   'P 1'
#
loop_
_entity.id
_entity.type
_entity.pdbx_description
1 polymer ?
#
loop_
_entity_poly.entity_id
_entity_poly.type
_entity_poly.pdbx_seq_one_letter_code
_entity_poly.pdbx_strand_id
1 'polypeptide(L)'
;MEQRIMKIFAIQLRIAVCVLVFCLLSLLLLSFTTKKFADDLWAQLGISKSEGTDNISASFLDGYLNYYGARNARNIATGNRAQVVKDLAAYARQYVNSEAFKAAYTQRRESTKPEPPAKAKTDTELREEFKKNFQESIRSMEELAKSTNPDLKKMARENLPALRQQLKDADDPKNPIMKMMADGEKMNYESNLEKYRKELADYEVNNPVDPKLMIKARLN
;
A
#
# COMPACT_ATOMS: atom_id res chain seq x y z
N MET A 1 3.74 59.11 -45.55
CA MET A 1 4.47 58.01 -44.86
C MET A 1 3.52 57.20 -43.97
N GLU A 2 2.68 57.85 -43.17
CA GLU A 2 1.74 57.22 -42.22
C GLU A 2 0.73 56.24 -42.82
N GLN A 3 0.11 56.55 -43.96
CA GLN A 3 -0.84 55.62 -44.61
C GLN A 3 -0.21 54.28 -45.01
N ARG A 4 1.09 54.27 -45.34
CA ARG A 4 1.80 53.05 -45.72
C ARG A 4 2.09 52.19 -44.49
N ILE A 5 2.43 52.83 -43.37
CA ILE A 5 2.66 52.18 -42.07
C ILE A 5 1.35 51.57 -41.55
N MET A 6 0.22 52.30 -41.61
CA MET A 6 -1.09 51.78 -41.18
C MET A 6 -1.53 50.56 -42.00
N LYS A 7 -1.29 50.54 -43.32
CA LYS A 7 -1.59 49.38 -44.17
C LYS A 7 -0.75 48.15 -43.81
N ILE A 8 0.54 48.34 -43.51
CA ILE A 8 1.43 47.24 -43.10
C ILE A 8 0.99 46.67 -41.75
N PHE A 9 0.65 47.51 -40.77
CA PHE A 9 0.12 47.07 -39.48
C PHE A 9 -1.20 46.30 -39.62
N ALA A 10 -2.13 46.78 -40.45
CA ALA A 10 -3.39 46.08 -40.70
C ALA A 10 -3.17 44.69 -41.34
N ILE A 11 -2.19 44.54 -42.24
CA ILE A 11 -1.84 43.25 -42.85
C ILE A 11 -1.23 42.30 -41.81
N GLN A 12 -0.26 42.78 -41.02
CA GLN A 12 0.39 42.01 -39.95
C GLN A 12 -0.62 41.51 -38.92
N LEU A 13 -1.56 42.37 -38.51
CA LEU A 13 -2.63 42.01 -37.56
C LEU A 13 -3.55 40.92 -38.12
N ARG A 14 -3.93 40.99 -39.40
CA ARG A 14 -4.76 39.97 -40.05
C ARG A 14 -4.06 38.62 -40.10
N ILE A 15 -2.76 38.61 -40.44
CA ILE A 15 -1.95 37.39 -40.45
C ILE A 15 -1.88 36.78 -39.05
N ALA A 16 -1.62 37.59 -38.02
CA ALA A 16 -1.56 37.11 -36.64
C ALA A 16 -2.88 36.48 -36.18
N VAL A 17 -4.03 37.10 -36.51
CA VAL A 17 -5.36 36.55 -36.21
C VAL A 17 -5.59 35.22 -36.94
N CYS A 18 -5.24 35.12 -38.23
CA CYS A 18 -5.37 33.87 -38.99
C CYS A 18 -4.52 32.74 -38.39
N VAL A 19 -3.28 33.01 -37.98
CA VAL A 19 -2.41 32.03 -37.33
C VAL A 19 -2.99 31.59 -35.98
N LEU A 20 -3.48 32.53 -35.17
CA LEU A 20 -4.09 32.21 -33.88
C LEU A 20 -5.34 31.33 -34.04
N VAL A 21 -6.22 31.65 -35.00
CA VAL A 21 -7.41 30.85 -35.31
C VAL A 21 -7.02 29.45 -35.80
N PHE A 22 -6.00 29.35 -36.66
CA PHE A 22 -5.51 28.05 -37.13
C PHE A 22 -4.94 27.21 -35.98
N CYS A 23 -4.15 27.79 -35.07
CA CYS A 23 -3.65 27.12 -33.87
C CYS A 23 -4.78 26.64 -32.96
N LEU A 24 -5.81 27.47 -32.74
CA LEU A 24 -6.98 27.11 -31.94
C LEU A 24 -7.78 25.96 -32.58
N LEU A 25 -7.99 26.00 -33.89
CA LEU A 25 -8.64 24.91 -34.65
C LEU A 25 -7.82 23.60 -34.55
N SER A 26 -6.50 23.70 -34.65
CA SER A 26 -5.60 22.55 -34.51
C SER A 26 -5.73 21.90 -33.12
N LEU A 27 -5.77 22.71 -32.06
CA LEU A 27 -5.96 22.22 -30.69
C LEU A 27 -7.35 21.60 -30.47
N LEU A 28 -8.39 22.15 -31.09
CA LEU A 28 -9.75 21.59 -31.02
C LEU A 28 -9.84 20.24 -31.71
N LEU A 29 -9.28 20.09 -32.92
CA LEU A 29 -9.33 18.83 -33.67
C LEU A 29 -8.58 17.69 -32.95
N LEU A 30 -7.46 18.00 -32.28
CA LEU A 30 -6.72 17.03 -31.47
C LEU A 30 -7.47 16.59 -30.20
N SER A 31 -8.40 17.41 -29.70
CA SER A 31 -9.20 17.11 -28.50
C SER A 31 -10.35 16.12 -28.78
N PHE A 32 -10.89 16.09 -30.00
CA PHE A 32 -12.02 15.22 -30.35
C PHE A 32 -11.62 13.79 -30.73
N THR A 33 -10.43 13.58 -31.29
CA THR A 33 -9.97 12.25 -31.72
C THR A 33 -9.64 11.32 -30.55
N THR A 34 -9.32 11.84 -29.37
CA THR A 34 -8.90 11.01 -28.22
C THR A 34 -10.07 10.39 -27.45
N LYS A 35 -11.28 10.97 -27.52
CA LYS A 35 -12.44 10.47 -26.76
C LYS A 35 -13.12 9.25 -27.39
N LYS A 36 -13.34 9.24 -28.71
CA LYS A 36 -13.95 8.07 -29.39
C LYS A 36 -13.14 6.78 -29.25
N PHE A 37 -11.82 6.93 -29.24
CA PHE A 37 -10.89 5.81 -29.20
C PHE A 37 -10.99 4.97 -27.92
N ALA A 38 -11.12 5.62 -26.76
CA ALA A 38 -11.16 4.93 -25.48
C ALA A 38 -12.51 4.21 -25.27
N ASP A 39 -13.62 4.82 -25.66
CA ASP A 39 -14.95 4.24 -25.40
C ASP A 39 -15.21 3.00 -26.29
N ASP A 40 -14.73 3.01 -27.54
CA ASP A 40 -14.84 1.86 -28.44
C ASP A 40 -13.97 0.67 -28.00
N LEU A 41 -12.79 0.92 -27.40
CA LEU A 41 -11.88 -0.11 -26.89
C LEU A 41 -12.55 -0.96 -25.80
N TRP A 42 -13.12 -0.31 -24.78
CA TRP A 42 -13.67 -1.02 -23.63
C TRP A 42 -14.94 -1.79 -23.99
N ALA A 43 -15.78 -1.21 -24.86
CA ALA A 43 -16.94 -1.90 -25.41
C ALA A 43 -16.53 -3.19 -26.17
N GLN A 44 -15.46 -3.15 -26.96
CA GLN A 44 -14.93 -4.33 -27.66
C GLN A 44 -14.40 -5.40 -26.70
N LEU A 45 -13.83 -4.99 -25.55
CA LEU A 45 -13.38 -5.91 -24.51
C LEU A 45 -14.53 -6.43 -23.63
N GLY A 46 -15.69 -5.77 -23.66
CA GLY A 46 -16.86 -6.13 -22.86
C GLY A 46 -16.75 -5.70 -21.40
N ILE A 47 -16.00 -4.64 -21.12
CA ILE A 47 -15.82 -4.07 -19.78
C ILE A 47 -16.08 -2.56 -19.78
N SER A 48 -16.26 -1.98 -18.60
CA SER A 48 -16.30 -0.53 -18.47
C SER A 48 -14.89 0.07 -18.54
N LYS A 49 -14.80 1.36 -18.87
CA LYS A 49 -13.53 2.10 -18.79
C LYS A 49 -12.94 2.11 -17.38
N SER A 50 -13.78 2.20 -16.35
CA SER A 50 -13.35 2.16 -14.95
C SER A 50 -12.68 0.83 -14.65
N GLU A 51 -13.39 -0.27 -14.92
CA GLU A 51 -12.88 -1.63 -14.71
C GLU A 51 -11.59 -1.90 -15.49
N GLY A 52 -11.51 -1.47 -16.75
CA GLY A 52 -10.28 -1.56 -17.54
C GLY A 52 -9.12 -0.76 -16.96
N THR A 53 -9.41 0.42 -16.42
CA THR A 53 -8.41 1.27 -15.75
C THR A 53 -7.94 0.65 -14.43
N ASP A 54 -8.86 0.09 -13.65
CA ASP A 54 -8.56 -0.59 -12.39
C ASP A 54 -7.71 -1.84 -12.64
N ASN A 55 -8.04 -2.62 -13.68
CA ASN A 55 -7.26 -3.77 -14.11
C ASN A 55 -5.83 -3.38 -14.53
N ILE A 56 -5.68 -2.29 -15.29
CA ILE A 56 -4.34 -1.78 -15.64
C ILE A 56 -3.59 -1.33 -14.38
N SER A 57 -4.24 -0.58 -13.50
CA SER A 57 -3.65 -0.13 -12.24
C SER A 57 -3.15 -1.29 -11.40
N ALA A 58 -4.03 -2.27 -11.13
CA ALA A 58 -3.68 -3.51 -10.42
C ALA A 58 -2.53 -4.24 -11.12
N SER A 59 -2.54 -4.31 -12.46
CA SER A 59 -1.49 -5.03 -13.17
C SER A 59 -0.08 -4.50 -12.90
N PHE A 60 0.08 -3.18 -12.89
CA PHE A 60 1.37 -2.56 -12.59
C PHE A 60 1.68 -2.57 -11.11
N LEU A 61 0.70 -2.27 -10.26
CA LEU A 61 0.92 -2.18 -8.82
C LEU A 61 1.21 -3.56 -8.20
N ASP A 62 0.52 -4.62 -8.63
CA ASP A 62 0.69 -5.98 -8.13
C ASP A 62 1.78 -6.77 -8.88
N GLY A 63 2.09 -6.36 -10.11
CA GLY A 63 3.13 -7.00 -10.91
C GLY A 63 2.73 -8.28 -11.62
N TYR A 64 1.44 -8.48 -11.87
CA TYR A 64 0.92 -9.56 -12.71
C TYR A 64 -0.15 -9.03 -13.66
N LEU A 65 -0.38 -9.66 -14.80
CA LEU A 65 -1.43 -9.21 -15.72
C LEU A 65 -2.82 -9.50 -15.13
N ASN A 66 -3.56 -8.46 -14.78
CA ASN A 66 -4.97 -8.55 -14.41
C ASN A 66 -5.84 -8.43 -15.68
N TYR A 67 -6.27 -9.58 -16.21
CA TYR A 67 -7.05 -9.68 -17.44
C TYR A 67 -8.53 -10.02 -17.20
N TYR A 68 -8.97 -10.07 -15.94
CA TYR A 68 -10.35 -10.43 -15.61
C TYR A 68 -11.35 -9.44 -16.23
N GLY A 69 -12.53 -9.94 -16.59
CA GLY A 69 -13.61 -9.10 -17.13
C GLY A 69 -13.62 -8.94 -18.65
N ALA A 70 -12.50 -9.15 -19.37
CA ALA A 70 -12.41 -9.01 -20.84
C ALA A 70 -13.11 -10.14 -21.62
N ARG A 71 -14.40 -10.39 -21.33
CA ARG A 71 -15.22 -11.52 -21.79
C ARG A 71 -15.37 -11.55 -23.31
N ASN A 72 -15.32 -10.39 -23.95
CA ASN A 72 -15.47 -10.26 -25.41
C ASN A 72 -14.15 -10.33 -26.17
N ALA A 73 -13.00 -10.47 -25.50
CA ALA A 73 -11.70 -10.50 -26.18
C ALA A 73 -11.61 -11.58 -27.28
N ARG A 74 -12.28 -12.72 -27.10
CA ARG A 74 -12.34 -13.80 -28.10
C ARG A 74 -13.19 -13.45 -29.33
N ASN A 75 -14.16 -12.56 -29.17
CA ASN A 75 -15.11 -12.15 -30.21
C ASN A 75 -14.56 -11.03 -31.09
N ILE A 76 -13.39 -10.46 -30.76
CA ILE A 76 -12.73 -9.46 -31.60
C ILE A 76 -12.33 -10.12 -32.93
N ALA A 77 -12.83 -9.55 -34.03
CA ALA A 77 -12.52 -9.99 -35.38
C ALA A 77 -11.00 -10.08 -35.59
N THR A 78 -10.54 -11.16 -36.22
CA THR A 78 -9.10 -11.46 -36.37
C THR A 78 -8.30 -10.28 -36.95
N GLY A 79 -8.85 -9.57 -37.93
CA GLY A 79 -8.22 -8.39 -38.53
C GLY A 79 -8.06 -7.19 -37.59
N ASN A 80 -8.83 -7.11 -36.51
CA ASN A 80 -8.84 -5.98 -35.57
C ASN A 80 -8.03 -6.24 -34.29
N ARG A 81 -7.67 -7.49 -33.99
CA ARG A 81 -6.99 -7.87 -32.73
C ARG A 81 -5.69 -7.09 -32.51
N ALA A 82 -4.87 -6.95 -33.56
CA ALA A 82 -3.61 -6.21 -33.48
C ALA A 82 -3.84 -4.72 -33.14
N GLN A 83 -4.92 -4.12 -33.66
CA GLN A 83 -5.26 -2.75 -33.36
C GLN A 83 -5.73 -2.61 -31.90
N VAL A 84 -6.62 -3.48 -31.43
CA VAL A 84 -7.08 -3.48 -30.03
C VAL A 84 -5.93 -3.60 -29.03
N VAL A 85 -4.95 -4.46 -29.30
CA VAL A 85 -3.77 -4.61 -28.43
C VAL A 85 -2.93 -3.32 -28.43
N LYS A 86 -2.71 -2.68 -29.59
CA LYS A 86 -2.01 -1.39 -29.68
C LYS A 86 -2.75 -0.31 -28.90
N ASP A 87 -4.07 -0.30 -29.00
CA ASP A 87 -4.92 0.69 -28.35
C ASP A 87 -4.90 0.54 -26.83
N LEU A 88 -5.00 -0.70 -26.34
CA LEU A 88 -4.86 -1.02 -24.93
C LEU A 88 -3.47 -0.65 -24.39
N ALA A 89 -2.40 -0.96 -25.13
CA ALA A 89 -1.04 -0.60 -24.74
C ALA A 89 -0.83 0.92 -24.71
N ALA A 90 -1.38 1.65 -25.69
CA ALA A 90 -1.34 3.10 -25.71
C ALA A 90 -2.09 3.71 -24.52
N TYR A 91 -3.29 3.21 -24.21
CA TYR A 91 -4.05 3.64 -23.05
C TYR A 91 -3.33 3.35 -21.74
N ALA A 92 -2.82 2.13 -21.56
CA ALA A 92 -2.06 1.73 -20.37
C ALA A 92 -0.85 2.65 -20.17
N ARG A 93 -0.08 2.92 -21.24
CA ARG A 93 1.04 3.86 -21.21
C ARG A 93 0.61 5.26 -20.80
N GLN A 94 -0.49 5.78 -21.34
CA GLN A 94 -1.01 7.10 -20.96
C GLN A 94 -1.40 7.12 -19.48
N TYR A 95 -2.13 6.10 -19.01
CA TYR A 95 -2.61 6.00 -17.64
C TYR A 95 -1.48 5.91 -16.62
N VAL A 96 -0.47 5.05 -16.82
CA VAL A 96 0.65 4.91 -15.87
C VAL A 96 1.55 6.15 -15.79
N ASN A 97 1.47 7.06 -16.78
CA ASN A 97 2.13 8.36 -16.75
C ASN A 97 1.25 9.49 -16.17
N SER A 98 0.00 9.20 -15.79
CA SER A 98 -0.94 10.19 -15.27
C SER A 98 -0.73 10.48 -13.78
N GLU A 99 -1.19 11.64 -13.33
CA GLU A 99 -1.21 11.99 -11.89
C GLU A 99 -2.08 11.04 -11.06
N ALA A 100 -3.16 10.50 -11.65
CA ALA A 100 -4.03 9.55 -10.97
C ALA A 100 -3.28 8.26 -10.60
N PHE A 101 -2.47 7.72 -11.52
CA PHE A 101 -1.65 6.54 -11.23
C PHE A 101 -0.56 6.84 -10.21
N LYS A 102 0.10 8.00 -10.30
CA LYS A 102 1.10 8.43 -9.30
C LYS A 102 0.50 8.49 -7.89
N ALA A 103 -0.69 9.07 -7.75
CA ALA A 103 -1.39 9.13 -6.47
C ALA A 103 -1.72 7.73 -5.93
N ALA A 104 -2.27 6.83 -6.78
CA ALA A 104 -2.55 5.46 -6.39
C ALA A 104 -1.30 4.69 -5.96
N TYR A 105 -0.19 4.87 -6.69
CA TYR A 105 1.10 4.28 -6.34
C TYR A 105 1.63 4.80 -5.01
N THR A 106 1.63 6.12 -4.79
CA THR A 106 2.08 6.72 -3.53
C THR A 106 1.26 6.22 -2.35
N GLN A 107 -0.07 6.19 -2.49
CA GLN A 107 -0.97 5.67 -1.45
C GLN A 107 -0.65 4.21 -1.11
N ARG A 108 -0.51 3.36 -2.13
CA ARG A 108 -0.15 1.95 -1.93
C ARG A 108 1.23 1.81 -1.29
N ARG A 109 2.20 2.56 -1.75
CA ARG A 109 3.56 2.57 -1.20
C ARG A 109 3.49 2.88 0.29
N GLU A 110 2.87 4.00 0.66
CA GLU A 110 2.72 4.41 2.05
C GLU A 110 1.98 3.37 2.91
N SER A 111 0.89 2.78 2.40
CA SER A 111 0.09 1.81 3.14
C SER A 111 0.73 0.42 3.29
N THR A 112 1.73 0.10 2.48
CA THR A 112 2.44 -1.19 2.50
C THR A 112 3.85 -1.09 3.09
N LYS A 113 4.26 0.10 3.55
CA LYS A 113 5.55 0.31 4.17
C LYS A 113 5.64 -0.52 5.46
N PRO A 114 6.69 -1.34 5.65
CA PRO A 114 6.88 -2.03 6.92
C PRO A 114 6.91 -1.05 8.09
N GLU A 115 6.27 -1.44 9.18
CA GLU A 115 6.28 -0.68 10.44
C GLU A 115 7.43 -1.13 11.33
N PRO A 116 8.08 -0.20 12.05
CA PRO A 116 9.11 -0.57 13.00
C PRO A 116 8.51 -1.41 14.14
N PRO A 117 9.24 -2.40 14.67
CA PRO A 117 8.75 -3.18 15.80
C PRO A 117 8.56 -2.27 17.02
N ALA A 118 7.60 -2.64 17.88
CA ALA A 118 7.43 -2.01 19.18
C ALA A 118 8.75 -2.07 19.96
N LYS A 119 9.08 -1.00 20.68
CA LYS A 119 10.27 -0.95 21.52
C LYS A 119 10.20 -2.04 22.58
N ALA A 120 11.36 -2.61 22.92
CA ALA A 120 11.48 -3.49 24.07
C ALA A 120 10.87 -2.82 25.30
N LYS A 121 10.05 -3.57 26.04
CA LYS A 121 9.54 -3.13 27.33
C LYS A 121 10.70 -2.85 28.30
N THR A 122 10.53 -1.83 29.12
CA THR A 122 11.43 -1.52 30.22
C THR A 122 11.30 -2.55 31.33
N ASP A 123 12.31 -2.65 32.20
CA ASP A 123 12.27 -3.54 33.38
C ASP A 123 11.05 -3.24 34.27
N THR A 124 10.70 -1.96 34.43
CA THR A 124 9.51 -1.54 35.18
C THR A 124 8.22 -2.05 34.53
N GLU A 125 8.04 -1.86 33.22
CA GLU A 125 6.86 -2.34 32.51
C GLU A 125 6.73 -3.87 32.57
N LEU A 126 7.85 -4.58 32.42
CA LEU A 126 7.88 -6.05 32.55
C LEU A 126 7.48 -6.50 33.96
N ARG A 127 7.96 -5.82 35.00
CA ARG A 127 7.58 -6.13 36.39
C ARG A 127 6.11 -5.85 36.66
N GLU A 128 5.58 -4.74 36.17
CA GLU A 128 4.17 -4.40 36.32
C GLU A 128 3.27 -5.43 35.64
N GLU A 129 3.59 -5.83 34.41
CA GLU A 129 2.86 -6.86 33.68
C GLU A 129 2.97 -8.22 34.36
N PHE A 130 4.16 -8.61 34.80
CA PHE A 130 4.38 -9.83 35.57
C PHE A 130 3.50 -9.85 36.83
N LYS A 131 3.55 -8.78 37.64
CA LYS A 131 2.73 -8.64 38.84
C LYS A 131 1.24 -8.72 38.52
N LYS A 132 0.78 -8.05 37.47
CA LYS A 132 -0.62 -8.08 37.03
C LYS A 132 -1.06 -9.52 36.67
N ASN A 133 -0.26 -10.24 35.90
CA ASN A 133 -0.55 -11.62 35.50
C ASN A 133 -0.62 -12.57 36.71
N PHE A 134 0.27 -12.38 37.70
CA PHE A 134 0.22 -13.15 38.94
C PHE A 134 -0.97 -12.79 39.83
N GLN A 135 -1.33 -11.51 39.91
CA GLN A 135 -2.54 -11.09 40.62
C GLN A 135 -3.81 -11.67 39.99
N GLU A 136 -3.89 -11.72 38.66
CA GLU A 136 -4.98 -12.38 37.94
C GLU A 136 -4.99 -13.89 38.22
N SER A 137 -3.84 -14.55 38.15
CA SER A 137 -3.71 -15.98 38.45
C SER A 137 -4.09 -16.32 39.90
N ILE A 138 -3.69 -15.49 40.86
CA ILE A 138 -4.06 -15.64 42.27
C ILE A 138 -5.58 -15.51 42.43
N ARG A 139 -6.22 -14.50 41.82
CA ARG A 139 -7.67 -14.34 41.87
C ARG A 139 -8.39 -15.56 41.29
N SER A 140 -7.95 -16.06 40.13
CA SER A 140 -8.52 -17.27 39.53
C SER A 140 -8.37 -18.50 40.42
N MET A 141 -7.23 -18.67 41.08
CA MET A 141 -7.00 -19.78 42.01
C MET A 141 -7.78 -19.61 43.32
N GLU A 142 -7.98 -18.39 43.81
CA GLU A 142 -8.85 -18.12 44.97
C GLU A 142 -10.31 -18.46 44.67
N GLU A 143 -10.81 -18.19 43.47
CA GLU A 143 -12.13 -18.65 43.05
C GLU A 143 -12.19 -20.18 42.92
N LEU A 144 -11.17 -20.81 42.34
CA LEU A 144 -11.09 -22.27 42.24
C LEU A 144 -11.05 -22.95 43.62
N ALA A 145 -10.42 -22.32 44.61
CA ALA A 145 -10.38 -22.78 45.99
C ALA A 145 -11.76 -22.77 46.70
N LYS A 146 -12.77 -22.09 46.11
CA LYS A 146 -14.17 -22.10 46.55
C LYS A 146 -14.99 -23.20 45.86
N SER A 147 -14.42 -23.92 44.90
CA SER A 147 -15.10 -25.00 44.18
C SER A 147 -15.60 -26.10 45.12
N THR A 148 -16.74 -26.71 44.76
CA THR A 148 -17.30 -27.87 45.45
C THR A 148 -16.59 -29.17 45.07
N ASN A 149 -15.81 -29.18 43.99
CA ASN A 149 -14.98 -30.31 43.60
C ASN A 149 -13.73 -30.38 44.52
N PRO A 150 -13.55 -31.47 45.30
CA PRO A 150 -12.44 -31.61 46.26
C PRO A 150 -11.05 -31.53 45.64
N ASP A 151 -10.86 -32.10 44.44
CA ASP A 151 -9.56 -32.14 43.77
C ASP A 151 -9.15 -30.76 43.28
N LEU A 152 -10.09 -30.02 42.66
CA LEU A 152 -9.86 -28.65 42.21
C LEU A 152 -9.55 -27.72 43.39
N LYS A 153 -10.29 -27.87 44.48
CA LYS A 153 -10.08 -27.10 45.71
C LYS A 153 -8.72 -27.36 46.34
N LYS A 154 -8.28 -28.62 46.39
CA LYS A 154 -6.97 -29.01 46.92
C LYS A 154 -5.85 -28.43 46.05
N MET A 155 -5.92 -28.64 44.74
CA MET A 155 -4.96 -28.10 43.78
C MET A 155 -4.82 -26.58 43.88
N ALA A 156 -5.93 -25.84 43.99
CA ALA A 156 -5.89 -24.39 44.12
C ALA A 156 -5.15 -23.94 45.40
N ARG A 157 -5.45 -24.59 46.54
CA ARG A 157 -4.81 -24.29 47.84
C ARG A 157 -3.32 -24.60 47.85
N GLU A 158 -2.91 -25.66 47.17
CA GLU A 158 -1.49 -26.06 47.07
C GLU A 158 -0.68 -25.09 46.20
N ASN A 159 -1.28 -24.52 45.15
CA ASN A 159 -0.59 -23.60 44.24
C ASN A 159 -0.57 -22.13 44.70
N LEU A 160 -1.56 -21.69 45.48
CA LEU A 160 -1.67 -20.29 45.94
C LEU A 160 -0.41 -19.75 46.66
N PRO A 161 0.26 -20.51 47.57
CA PRO A 161 1.48 -20.04 48.21
C PRO A 161 2.60 -19.73 47.22
N ALA A 162 2.80 -20.59 46.22
CA ALA A 162 3.84 -20.41 45.21
C ALA A 162 3.58 -19.15 44.36
N LEU A 163 2.33 -18.95 43.91
CA LEU A 163 1.95 -17.75 43.15
C LEU A 163 2.13 -16.46 43.96
N ARG A 164 1.77 -16.48 45.25
CA ARG A 164 1.96 -15.33 46.16
C ARG A 164 3.44 -15.05 46.41
N GLN A 165 4.28 -16.08 46.46
CA GLN A 165 5.72 -15.92 46.59
C GLN A 165 6.31 -15.29 45.32
N GLN A 166 5.96 -15.81 44.14
CA GLN A 166 6.40 -15.25 42.86
C GLN A 166 5.98 -13.79 42.68
N LEU A 167 4.77 -13.41 43.14
CA LEU A 167 4.33 -12.02 43.12
C LEU A 167 5.21 -11.11 44.00
N LYS A 168 5.65 -11.58 45.17
CA LYS A 168 6.56 -10.82 46.04
C LYS A 168 7.95 -10.72 45.46
N ASP A 169 8.45 -11.81 44.90
CA ASP A 169 9.79 -11.87 44.30
C ASP A 169 9.89 -10.99 43.05
N ALA A 170 8.76 -10.60 42.44
CA ALA A 170 8.73 -9.68 41.30
C ALA A 170 9.29 -8.28 41.62
N ASP A 171 9.23 -7.86 42.89
CA ASP A 171 9.80 -6.58 43.33
C ASP A 171 11.30 -6.69 43.68
N ASP A 172 11.87 -7.90 43.70
CA ASP A 172 13.32 -8.08 43.89
C ASP A 172 14.09 -7.69 42.62
N PRO A 173 14.93 -6.65 42.64
CA PRO A 173 15.72 -6.24 41.49
C PRO A 173 16.71 -7.32 41.02
N LYS A 174 17.04 -8.30 41.88
CA LYS A 174 17.95 -9.41 41.57
C LYS A 174 17.22 -10.71 41.17
N ASN A 175 15.91 -10.67 40.99
CA ASN A 175 15.16 -11.85 40.59
C ASN A 175 15.66 -12.38 39.22
N PRO A 176 16.18 -13.62 39.15
CA PRO A 176 16.73 -14.18 37.92
C PRO A 176 15.67 -14.36 36.83
N ILE A 177 14.40 -14.56 37.20
CA ILE A 177 13.29 -14.67 36.25
C ILE A 177 13.07 -13.33 35.55
N MET A 178 13.02 -12.22 36.31
CA MET A 178 12.83 -10.89 35.73
C MET A 178 14.01 -10.50 34.83
N LYS A 179 15.24 -10.84 35.25
CA LYS A 179 16.42 -10.66 34.40
C LYS A 179 16.31 -11.44 33.09
N MET A 180 15.94 -12.72 33.16
CA MET A 180 15.76 -13.55 31.97
C MET A 180 14.66 -13.00 31.04
N MET A 181 13.56 -12.50 31.60
CA MET A 181 12.49 -11.86 30.83
C MET A 181 12.98 -10.58 30.13
N ALA A 182 13.71 -9.72 30.83
CA ALA A 182 14.26 -8.50 30.25
C ALA A 182 15.30 -8.80 29.16
N ASP A 183 16.18 -9.77 29.39
CA ASP A 183 17.17 -10.22 28.40
C ASP A 183 16.46 -10.81 27.16
N GLY A 184 15.40 -11.61 27.36
CA GLY A 184 14.58 -12.17 26.29
C GLY A 184 13.83 -11.11 25.48
N GLU A 185 13.20 -10.13 26.14
CA GLU A 185 12.52 -9.00 25.50
C GLU A 185 13.49 -8.20 24.62
N LYS A 186 14.69 -7.93 25.14
CA LYS A 186 15.75 -7.26 24.38
C LYS A 186 16.17 -8.06 23.16
N MET A 187 16.44 -9.37 23.30
CA MET A 187 16.81 -10.23 22.18
C MET A 187 15.72 -10.29 21.11
N ASN A 188 14.45 -10.38 21.53
CA ASN A 188 13.30 -10.36 20.62
C ASN A 188 13.22 -9.03 19.86
N TYR A 189 13.38 -7.90 20.56
CA TYR A 189 13.40 -6.59 19.92
C TYR A 189 14.53 -6.44 18.91
N GLU A 190 15.76 -6.84 19.28
CA GLU A 190 16.92 -6.79 18.38
C GLU A 190 16.73 -7.66 17.14
N SER A 191 16.21 -8.88 17.30
CA SER A 191 15.88 -9.77 16.19
C SER A 191 14.81 -9.18 15.28
N ASN A 192 13.73 -8.64 15.86
CA ASN A 192 12.66 -8.00 15.10
C ASN A 192 13.14 -6.73 14.38
N LEU A 193 14.03 -5.96 15.00
CA LEU A 193 14.61 -4.76 14.40
C LEU A 193 15.50 -5.12 13.20
N GLU A 194 16.27 -6.21 13.30
CA GLU A 194 17.08 -6.69 12.19
C GLU A 194 16.22 -7.21 11.03
N LYS A 195 15.16 -7.97 11.34
CA LYS A 195 14.17 -8.38 10.34
C LYS A 195 13.53 -7.15 9.67
N TYR A 196 13.10 -6.17 10.45
CA TYR A 196 12.52 -4.92 9.94
C TYR A 196 13.47 -4.18 9.00
N ARG A 197 14.76 -4.08 9.32
CA ARG A 197 15.76 -3.44 8.45
C ARG A 197 15.87 -4.13 7.09
N LYS A 198 15.86 -5.47 7.07
CA LYS A 198 15.87 -6.25 5.83
C LYS A 198 14.61 -6.04 5.02
N GLU A 199 13.45 -6.14 5.66
CA GLU A 199 12.15 -5.91 5.03
C GLU A 199 12.03 -4.49 4.47
N LEU A 200 12.54 -3.49 5.19
CA LEU A 200 12.56 -2.10 4.72
C LEU A 200 13.47 -1.92 3.50
N ALA A 201 14.66 -2.53 3.50
CA ALA A 201 15.56 -2.47 2.36
C ALA A 201 14.95 -3.15 1.12
N ASP A 202 14.39 -4.36 1.28
CA ASP A 202 13.69 -5.06 0.20
C ASP A 202 12.47 -4.26 -0.29
N TYR A 203 11.73 -3.66 0.63
CA TYR A 203 10.61 -2.80 0.31
C TYR A 203 11.04 -1.58 -0.52
N GLU A 204 12.14 -0.90 -0.17
CA GLU A 204 12.63 0.27 -0.89
C GLU A 204 13.10 -0.07 -2.31
N VAL A 205 13.69 -1.25 -2.51
CA VAL A 205 14.08 -1.78 -3.82
C VAL A 205 12.85 -2.08 -4.67
N ASN A 206 11.85 -2.76 -4.09
CA ASN A 206 10.65 -3.19 -4.82
C ASN A 206 9.60 -2.08 -5.00
N ASN A 207 9.66 -1.03 -4.17
CA ASN A 207 8.72 0.10 -4.16
C ASN A 207 9.51 1.44 -4.19
N PRO A 208 10.23 1.72 -5.30
CA PRO A 208 11.02 2.94 -5.43
C PRO A 208 10.17 4.21 -5.32
N VAL A 209 10.76 5.33 -4.89
CA VAL A 209 10.02 6.59 -4.79
C VAL A 209 9.48 7.05 -6.16
N ASP A 210 10.25 6.84 -7.23
CA ASP A 210 9.79 7.10 -8.59
C ASP A 210 9.02 5.89 -9.15
N PRO A 211 7.70 6.00 -9.41
CA PRO A 211 6.91 4.93 -10.01
C PRO A 211 7.45 4.48 -11.38
N LYS A 212 8.19 5.32 -12.11
CA LYS A 212 8.79 4.93 -13.40
C LYS A 212 9.81 3.82 -13.26
N LEU A 213 10.55 3.78 -12.15
CA LEU A 213 11.51 2.71 -11.86
C LEU A 213 10.78 1.38 -11.62
N MET A 214 9.67 1.42 -10.88
CA MET A 214 8.80 0.25 -10.69
C MET A 214 8.21 -0.22 -12.02
N ILE A 215 7.61 0.69 -12.82
CA ILE A 215 7.05 0.36 -14.13
C ILE A 215 8.11 -0.28 -15.05
N LYS A 216 9.33 0.27 -15.08
CA LYS A 216 10.44 -0.29 -15.86
C LYS A 216 10.76 -1.72 -15.43
N ALA A 217 10.81 -1.98 -14.13
CA ALA A 217 11.07 -3.33 -13.61
C ALA A 217 9.96 -4.34 -13.96
N ARG A 218 8.71 -3.90 -14.11
CA ARG A 218 7.57 -4.76 -14.50
C ARG A 218 7.49 -5.09 -15.99
N LEU A 219 8.18 -4.33 -16.84
CA LEU A 219 8.13 -4.47 -18.30
C LEU A 219 9.34 -5.22 -18.88
N ASN A 220 10.34 -5.54 -18.05
CA ASN A 220 11.50 -6.36 -18.42
C ASN A 220 11.27 -7.81 -18.00
#